data_AF-A0A7C1AKX3-F1
#
_entry.id   AF-A0A7C1AKX3-F1
#
_cell.length_a   1.000
_cell.length_b   1.000
_cell.length_c   1.000
_cell.angle_alpha   90.00
_cell.angle_beta   90.00
_cell.angle_gamma   90.00
#
_symmetry.space_group_name_H-M   'P 1'
#
loop_
_entity.id
_entity.type
_entity.pdbx_description
1 polymer ?
#
loop_
_entity_poly.entity_id
_entity_poly.type
_entity_poly.pdbx_seq_one_letter_code
_entity_poly.pdbx_strand_id
1 'polypeptide(L)'
;MTLAHTSRATGHASMFAALSIGAVILFADANPAAAFCVENRTQARLFFTARLKGEADKGLIFRRWVEGGNTACGAPRRGPGILEVSVFAAEDSVEGCGDEIAAEGTLRLQEFSQFDNCIWDK
;
A
#
# COMPACT_ATOMS: atom_id res chain seq x y z
N MET A 1 5.02 65.37 44.45
CA MET A 1 4.27 65.71 43.21
C MET A 1 4.49 64.58 42.23
N THR A 2 3.56 64.01 41.48
CA THR A 2 2.08 63.98 41.39
C THR A 2 1.82 62.90 40.32
N LEU A 3 0.91 61.94 40.59
CA LEU A 3 -0.05 61.22 39.70
C LEU A 3 0.30 61.00 38.20
N ALA A 4 -0.11 59.97 37.44
CA ALA A 4 -0.95 58.77 37.53
C ALA A 4 -1.15 58.32 36.04
N HIS A 5 -1.99 57.30 35.82
CA HIS A 5 -2.67 56.88 34.56
C HIS A 5 -2.04 55.68 33.81
N THR A 6 -2.57 54.46 34.02
CA THR A 6 -3.68 53.80 33.25
C THR A 6 -3.31 53.57 31.78
N SER A 7 -3.39 52.36 31.23
CA SER A 7 -4.67 51.68 30.98
C SER A 7 -4.48 50.21 30.58
N ARG A 8 -5.45 49.38 30.97
CA ARG A 8 -5.68 47.97 30.59
C ARG A 8 -6.19 47.88 29.15
N ALA A 9 -5.87 46.78 28.46
CA ALA A 9 -6.76 46.18 27.46
C ALA A 9 -6.60 44.66 27.44
N THR A 10 -7.51 43.97 28.13
CA THR A 10 -7.70 42.51 28.06
C THR A 10 -8.66 42.21 26.91
N GLY A 11 -8.13 41.68 25.81
CA GLY A 11 -8.94 41.13 24.72
C GLY A 11 -9.28 39.67 24.99
N HIS A 12 -10.52 39.40 25.38
CA HIS A 12 -11.08 38.04 25.41
C HIS A 12 -11.43 37.64 23.97
N ALA A 13 -10.64 36.74 23.39
CA ALA A 13 -11.02 36.04 22.16
C ALA A 13 -11.68 34.72 22.54
N SER A 14 -13.01 34.69 22.56
CA SER A 14 -13.80 33.47 22.61
C SER A 14 -13.55 32.65 21.33
N MET A 15 -12.78 31.57 21.45
CA MET A 15 -12.65 30.60 20.38
C MET A 15 -13.85 29.65 20.44
N PHE A 16 -14.71 29.76 19.44
CA PHE A 16 -15.79 28.81 19.18
C PHE A 16 -15.18 27.45 18.81
N ALA A 17 -15.36 26.46 19.69
CA ALA A 17 -15.06 25.06 19.37
C ALA A 17 -16.12 24.55 18.39
N ALA A 18 -15.79 24.51 17.11
CA ALA A 18 -16.60 23.82 16.10
C ALA A 18 -16.32 22.31 16.23
N LEU A 19 -17.26 21.56 16.83
CA LEU A 19 -17.27 20.10 16.73
C LEU A 19 -17.64 19.72 15.30
N SER A 20 -16.63 19.50 14.46
CA SER A 20 -16.80 18.86 13.16
C SER A 20 -17.13 17.39 13.39
N ILE A 21 -18.41 17.03 13.20
CA ILE A 21 -18.84 15.63 13.11
C ILE A 21 -18.28 15.10 11.78
N GLY A 22 -17.08 14.53 11.84
CA GLY A 22 -16.45 13.85 10.71
C GLY A 22 -17.24 12.60 10.37
N ALA A 23 -17.89 12.58 9.21
CA ALA A 23 -18.49 11.37 8.66
C ALA A 23 -17.38 10.35 8.38
N VAL A 24 -17.37 9.26 9.16
CA VAL A 24 -16.48 8.11 8.92
C VAL A 24 -17.08 7.32 7.76
N ILE A 25 -16.57 7.57 6.55
CA ILE A 25 -16.90 6.74 5.38
C ILE A 25 -16.07 5.46 5.50
N LEU A 26 -16.72 4.37 5.91
CA LEU A 26 -16.17 3.03 5.87
C LEU A 26 -16.19 2.56 4.42
N PHE A 27 -15.08 2.74 3.70
CA PHE A 27 -14.86 2.06 2.43
C PHE A 27 -14.61 0.59 2.74
N ALA A 28 -15.65 -0.24 2.63
CA ALA A 28 -15.48 -1.67 2.59
C ALA A 28 -14.69 -2.01 1.32
N ASP A 29 -13.49 -2.55 1.51
CA ASP A 29 -12.61 -3.00 0.43
C ASP A 29 -13.28 -4.21 -0.25
N ALA A 30 -14.08 -3.93 -1.28
CA ALA A 30 -14.71 -4.96 -2.08
C ALA A 30 -13.62 -5.63 -2.91
N ASN A 31 -12.98 -6.66 -2.35
CA ASN A 31 -12.08 -7.52 -3.11
C ASN A 31 -12.92 -8.21 -4.21
N PRO A 32 -12.73 -7.91 -5.50
CA PRO A 32 -13.50 -8.56 -6.54
C PRO A 32 -13.25 -10.07 -6.46
N ALA A 33 -14.30 -10.87 -6.66
CA ALA A 33 -14.36 -12.32 -6.38
C ALA A 33 -13.35 -13.21 -7.13
N ALA A 34 -12.37 -12.64 -7.84
CA ALA A 34 -11.27 -13.32 -8.49
C ALA A 34 -10.07 -12.36 -8.58
N ALA A 35 -9.60 -11.85 -7.44
CA ALA A 35 -8.38 -11.05 -7.38
C ALA A 35 -7.37 -11.67 -6.44
N PHE A 36 -6.12 -11.71 -6.89
CA PHE A 36 -4.99 -11.95 -6.02
C PHE A 36 -4.56 -10.64 -5.40
N CYS A 37 -3.96 -10.71 -4.22
CA CYS A 37 -3.44 -9.54 -3.52
C CYS A 37 -1.97 -9.75 -3.15
N VAL A 38 -1.21 -8.66 -3.18
CA VAL A 38 0.13 -8.59 -2.60
C VAL A 38 0.12 -7.59 -1.46
N GLU A 39 0.65 -7.98 -0.32
CA GLU A 39 0.82 -7.10 0.84
C GLU A 39 2.31 -6.81 1.04
N ASN A 40 2.66 -5.53 1.12
CA ASN A 40 4.01 -5.11 1.45
C ASN A 40 4.07 -4.81 2.95
N ARG A 41 4.45 -5.78 3.78
CA ARG A 41 4.58 -5.59 5.25
C ARG A 41 5.90 -4.92 5.64
N THR A 42 6.76 -4.61 4.67
CA THR A 42 7.97 -3.81 4.89
C THR A 42 7.63 -2.33 5.06
N GLN A 43 8.62 -1.50 5.37
CA GLN A 43 8.49 -0.04 5.43
C GLN A 43 8.85 0.65 4.09
N ALA A 44 9.48 -0.08 3.16
CA ALA A 44 9.93 0.48 1.90
C ALA A 44 8.80 0.48 0.86
N ARG A 45 8.80 1.48 -0.03
CA ARG A 45 8.00 1.44 -1.25
C ARG A 45 8.66 0.52 -2.27
N LEU A 46 7.94 -0.49 -2.74
CA LEU A 46 8.48 -1.54 -3.62
C LEU A 46 7.63 -1.72 -4.88
N PHE A 47 8.25 -2.20 -5.95
CA PHE A 47 7.61 -2.42 -7.24
C PHE A 47 7.27 -3.90 -7.41
N PHE A 48 5.97 -4.22 -7.48
CA PHE A 48 5.47 -5.57 -7.63
C PHE A 48 5.00 -5.81 -9.06
N THR A 49 5.31 -7.00 -9.56
CA THR A 49 4.83 -7.51 -10.84
C THR A 49 4.23 -8.88 -10.68
N ALA A 50 3.30 -9.25 -11.56
CA ALA A 50 2.82 -10.63 -11.63
C ALA A 50 2.58 -11.05 -13.09
N ARG A 51 2.80 -12.34 -13.34
CA ARG A 51 2.48 -13.02 -14.61
C ARG A 51 1.90 -14.41 -14.32
N LEU A 52 1.23 -14.99 -15.32
CA LEU A 52 0.83 -16.39 -15.25
C LEU A 52 2.06 -17.29 -15.37
N LYS A 53 2.18 -18.27 -14.47
CA LYS A 53 3.25 -19.27 -14.48
C LYS A 53 3.27 -20.00 -15.83
N GLY A 54 4.44 -20.09 -16.43
CA GLY A 54 4.63 -20.74 -17.75
C GLY A 54 4.17 -19.91 -18.96
N GLU A 55 3.66 -18.68 -18.77
CA GLU A 55 3.28 -17.77 -19.87
C GLU A 55 4.23 -16.57 -20.00
N ALA A 56 5.55 -16.77 -19.88
CA ALA A 56 6.54 -15.69 -19.92
C ALA A 56 6.40 -14.77 -21.15
N ASP A 57 6.05 -15.33 -22.31
CA ASP A 57 5.91 -14.60 -23.57
C ASP A 57 4.66 -13.71 -23.65
N LYS A 58 3.72 -13.84 -22.70
CA LYS A 58 2.45 -13.08 -22.73
C LYS A 58 2.48 -11.81 -21.88
N GLY A 59 3.61 -11.53 -21.23
CA GLY A 59 3.84 -10.30 -20.48
C GLY A 59 3.18 -10.27 -19.09
N LEU A 60 3.33 -9.12 -18.42
CA LEU A 60 2.88 -8.90 -17.05
C LEU A 60 1.38 -8.57 -17.03
N ILE A 61 0.63 -9.21 -16.12
CA ILE A 61 -0.79 -8.93 -15.88
C ILE A 61 -0.99 -7.91 -14.75
N PHE A 62 0.06 -7.63 -13.99
CA PHE A 62 0.07 -6.71 -12.87
C PHE A 62 1.44 -6.05 -12.75
N ARG A 63 1.44 -4.73 -12.53
CA ARG A 63 2.63 -3.87 -12.35
C ARG A 63 2.23 -2.69 -11.48
N ARG A 64 2.67 -2.64 -10.22
CA ARG A 64 2.32 -1.54 -9.31
C ARG A 64 3.42 -1.27 -8.29
N TRP A 65 3.58 0.00 -7.97
CA TRP A 65 4.23 0.43 -6.73
C TRP A 65 3.28 0.20 -5.55
N VAL A 66 3.80 -0.40 -4.48
CA VAL A 66 3.06 -0.65 -3.24
C VAL A 66 3.86 -0.04 -2.10
N GLU A 67 3.27 0.94 -1.42
CA GLU A 67 3.88 1.55 -0.23
C GLU A 67 4.04 0.54 0.90
N GLY A 68 4.96 0.81 1.83
CA GLY A 68 5.10 0.00 3.03
C GLY A 68 3.82 0.00 3.88
N GLY A 69 3.46 -1.17 4.41
CA GLY A 69 2.24 -1.40 5.17
C GLY A 69 0.96 -1.54 4.35
N ASN A 70 1.02 -1.41 3.02
CA ASN A 70 -0.17 -1.39 2.15
C ASN A 70 -0.34 -2.68 1.33
N THR A 71 -1.53 -2.81 0.77
CA THR A 71 -1.97 -3.93 -0.07
C THR A 71 -2.32 -3.44 -1.47
N ALA A 72 -2.04 -4.25 -2.48
CA ALA A 72 -2.53 -4.03 -3.83
C ALA A 72 -3.07 -5.34 -4.42
N CYS A 73 -4.27 -5.28 -5.00
CA CYS A 73 -4.89 -6.43 -5.63
C CYS A 73 -4.99 -6.27 -7.15
N GLY A 74 -4.90 -7.40 -7.85
CA GLY A 74 -5.03 -7.51 -9.29
C GLY A 74 -6.01 -8.64 -9.66
N ALA A 75 -6.81 -8.42 -10.70
CA ALA A 75 -7.69 -9.45 -11.24
C ALA A 75 -7.04 -10.08 -12.48
N PRO A 76 -6.65 -11.36 -12.46
CA PRO A 76 -6.17 -12.03 -13.67
C PRO A 76 -7.33 -12.13 -14.65
N ARG A 77 -7.14 -11.61 -15.88
CA ARG A 77 -8.15 -11.69 -16.94
C ARG A 77 -8.42 -13.11 -17.43
N ARG A 78 -7.59 -14.08 -17.04
CA ARG A 78 -7.62 -15.46 -17.53
C ARG A 78 -7.62 -16.44 -16.36
N GLY A 79 -8.77 -17.05 -16.10
CA GLY A 79 -8.98 -18.34 -15.42
C GLY A 79 -8.31 -18.55 -14.06
N PRO A 80 -8.59 -19.69 -13.40
CA PRO A 80 -7.79 -20.15 -12.28
C PRO A 80 -6.39 -20.52 -12.80
N GLY A 81 -5.36 -19.95 -12.17
CA GLY A 81 -3.98 -20.21 -12.53
C GLY A 81 -3.03 -19.87 -11.38
N ILE A 82 -1.81 -20.39 -11.45
CA ILE A 82 -0.72 -19.99 -10.57
C ILE A 82 -0.07 -18.75 -11.17
N LEU A 83 0.13 -17.74 -10.33
CA LEU A 83 0.81 -16.50 -10.64
C LEU A 83 2.21 -16.55 -10.06
N GLU A 84 3.20 -16.17 -10.87
CA GLU A 84 4.53 -15.82 -10.40
C GLU A 84 4.51 -14.32 -10.07
N VAL A 85 4.68 -14.00 -8.80
CA VAL A 85 4.80 -12.63 -8.30
C VAL A 85 6.26 -12.33 -8.06
N SER A 86 6.73 -11.19 -8.55
CA SER A 86 8.09 -10.70 -8.28
C SER A 86 8.06 -9.30 -7.71
N VAL A 87 8.96 -9.00 -6.80
CA VAL A 87 9.13 -7.68 -6.17
C VAL A 87 10.54 -7.15 -6.38
N PHE A 88 10.62 -5.85 -6.64
CA PHE A 88 11.84 -5.13 -6.99
C PHE A 88 11.95 -3.83 -6.21
N ALA A 89 13.19 -3.34 -6.02
CA ALA A 89 13.44 -2.03 -5.42
C ALA A 89 13.05 -0.88 -6.36
N ALA A 90 13.17 -1.09 -7.68
CA ALA A 90 12.79 -0.14 -8.72
C ALA A 90 12.24 -0.85 -9.97
N GLU A 91 11.53 -0.11 -10.82
CA GLU A 91 10.92 -0.64 -12.05
C GLU A 91 11.95 -1.14 -13.08
N ASP A 92 13.15 -0.56 -13.05
CA ASP A 92 14.29 -0.91 -13.91
C ASP A 92 15.31 -1.83 -13.23
N SER A 93 15.03 -2.31 -12.01
CA SER A 93 15.90 -3.28 -11.33
C SER A 93 15.91 -4.60 -12.08
N VAL A 94 17.11 -5.12 -12.35
CA VAL A 94 17.30 -6.42 -12.98
C VAL A 94 17.06 -7.56 -11.98
N GLU A 95 17.41 -7.32 -10.72
CA GLU A 95 17.32 -8.32 -9.66
C GLU A 95 16.20 -7.97 -8.68
N GLY A 96 15.46 -8.99 -8.31
CA GLY A 96 14.38 -8.94 -7.35
C GLY A 96 14.32 -10.25 -6.58
N CYS A 97 13.12 -10.61 -6.16
CA CYS A 97 12.80 -11.92 -5.61
C CYS A 97 11.33 -12.21 -5.94
N GLY A 98 10.89 -13.47 -5.84
CA GLY A 98 9.50 -13.81 -6.13
C GLY A 98 9.01 -15.05 -5.44
N ASP A 99 7.70 -15.26 -5.49
CA ASP A 99 7.01 -16.46 -5.02
C ASP A 99 5.73 -16.67 -5.85
N GLU A 100 5.11 -17.82 -5.68
CA GLU A 100 3.93 -18.25 -6.40
C GLU A 100 2.67 -18.17 -5.55
N ILE A 101 1.58 -17.74 -6.18
CA ILE A 101 0.26 -17.68 -5.56
C ILE A 101 -0.86 -18.07 -6.53
N ALA A 102 -1.96 -18.60 -5.98
CA ALA A 102 -3.18 -18.81 -6.74
C ALA A 102 -3.80 -17.46 -7.19
N ALA A 103 -4.59 -17.49 -8.26
CA ALA A 103 -5.29 -16.34 -8.84
C ALA A 103 -6.21 -15.54 -7.88
N GLU A 104 -6.56 -16.13 -6.74
CA GLU A 104 -7.42 -15.56 -5.69
C GLU A 104 -6.74 -15.55 -4.30
N GLY A 105 -5.43 -15.81 -4.25
CA GLY A 105 -4.66 -15.82 -3.01
C GLY A 105 -4.12 -14.44 -2.61
N THR A 106 -3.65 -14.33 -1.37
CA THR A 106 -2.87 -13.18 -0.89
C THR A 106 -1.43 -13.56 -0.56
N LEU A 107 -0.45 -12.81 -1.08
CA LEU A 107 0.97 -13.04 -0.81
C LEU A 107 1.51 -11.88 0.03
N ARG A 108 2.11 -12.16 1.19
CA ARG A 108 2.55 -11.14 2.15
C ARG A 108 4.06 -11.11 2.24
N LEU A 109 4.67 -10.00 1.82
CA LEU A 109 6.10 -9.77 1.91
C LEU A 109 6.45 -9.29 3.32
N GLN A 110 7.09 -10.14 4.12
CA GLN A 110 7.52 -9.80 5.48
C GLN A 110 8.87 -9.08 5.46
N GLU A 111 9.80 -9.57 4.65
CA GLU A 111 11.14 -9.00 4.51
C GLU A 111 11.55 -8.92 3.04
N PHE A 112 12.16 -7.80 2.67
CA PHE A 112 12.73 -7.58 1.34
C PHE A 112 14.24 -7.42 1.44
N SER A 113 14.96 -8.24 0.68
CA SER A 113 16.38 -8.09 0.43
C SER A 113 16.64 -8.29 -1.05
N GLN A 114 17.55 -7.50 -1.61
CA GLN A 114 17.97 -7.66 -3.01
C GLN A 114 18.62 -9.04 -3.19
N PHE A 115 18.60 -9.58 -4.41
CA PHE A 115 19.20 -10.88 -4.76
C PHE A 115 18.51 -12.10 -4.12
N ASP A 116 17.21 -12.29 -4.37
CA ASP A 116 16.45 -13.52 -4.05
C ASP A 116 16.25 -13.89 -2.56
N ASN A 117 16.48 -12.96 -1.62
CA ASN A 117 16.40 -13.26 -0.18
C ASN A 117 15.15 -12.71 0.51
N CYS A 118 13.97 -12.90 -0.10
CA CYS A 118 12.71 -12.41 0.47
C CYS A 118 12.03 -13.44 1.35
N ILE A 119 11.33 -12.95 2.37
CA ILE A 119 10.51 -13.77 3.25
C ILE A 119 9.04 -13.47 2.94
N TRP A 120 8.34 -14.52 2.52
CA TRP A 120 6.94 -14.48 2.14
C TRP A 120 6.07 -15.31 3.08
N ASP A 121 4.82 -14.90 3.23
CA ASP A 121 3.75 -15.62 3.93
C ASP A 121 2.50 -15.69 3.04
N LYS A 122 1.75 -16.81 3.09
CA LYS A 122 0.64 -17.13 2.17
C LYS A 122 -0.69 -17.23 2.92
#